data_AF-J8Y1P5-F1
#
_entry.id   AF-J8Y1P5-F1
#
_cell.length_a   1.000
_cell.length_b   1.000
_cell.length_c   1.000
_cell.angle_alpha   90.00
_cell.angle_beta   90.00
_cell.angle_gamma   90.00
#
_symmetry.space_group_name_H-M   'P 1'
#
loop_
_entity.id
_entity.type
_entity.pdbx_description
1 polymer ?
#
loop_
_entity_poly.entity_id
_entity_poly.type
_entity_poly.pdbx_seq_one_letter_code
_entity_poly.pdbx_strand_id
1 'polypeptide(L)' 'MVSYLCKVAGVSRSGYYNYFSISSQEQRKQKNNQDEIVKEIILKALRFRNRKKGARQIKMTLVGHFQVVYNLKRIR' A
#
# COMPACT_ATOMS: atom_id res chain seq x y z
N MET A 1 24.02 4.34 -23.37
CA MET A 1 22.57 4.54 -23.22
C MET A 1 22.10 4.46 -21.76
N VAL A 2 22.10 3.27 -21.12
CA VAL A 2 21.56 3.10 -19.74
C VAL A 2 22.31 3.95 -18.70
N SER A 3 23.64 4.08 -18.78
CA SER A 3 24.40 4.99 -17.90
C SER A 3 23.94 6.43 -17.96
N TYR A 4 23.72 6.93 -19.19
CA TYR A 4 23.30 8.30 -19.42
C TYR A 4 21.92 8.53 -18.83
N LEU A 5 20.98 7.61 -19.09
CA LEU A 5 19.63 7.67 -18.52
C LEU A 5 19.63 7.60 -16.99
N CYS A 6 20.40 6.69 -16.39
CA CYS A 6 20.56 6.61 -14.94
C CYS A 6 21.12 7.92 -14.35
N LYS A 7 22.10 8.55 -15.02
CA LYS A 7 22.67 9.82 -14.59
C LYS A 7 21.66 10.97 -14.67
N VAL A 8 20.89 11.05 -15.75
CA VAL A 8 19.82 12.04 -15.92
C VAL A 8 18.71 11.84 -14.88
N ALA A 9 18.35 10.58 -14.59
CA ALA A 9 17.32 10.25 -13.60
C ALA A 9 17.79 10.31 -12.14
N GLY A 10 19.09 10.57 -11.89
CA GLY A 10 19.65 10.62 -10.53
C GLY A 10 19.71 9.26 -9.81
N VAL A 11 19.69 8.14 -10.54
CA VAL A 11 19.71 6.78 -9.97
C VAL A 11 21.04 6.11 -10.26
N SER A 12 21.56 5.34 -9.30
CA SER A 12 22.75 4.53 -9.54
C SER A 12 22.46 3.39 -10.52
N ARG A 13 23.47 2.97 -11.28
CA ARG A 13 23.34 1.85 -12.23
C ARG A 13 22.97 0.54 -11.53
N SER A 14 23.57 0.28 -10.36
CA SER A 14 23.24 -0.86 -9.52
C SER A 14 21.81 -0.77 -8.99
N GLY A 15 21.34 0.41 -8.60
CA GLY A 15 19.96 0.65 -8.19
C GLY A 15 18.96 0.36 -9.32
N TYR A 16 19.27 0.77 -10.55
CA TYR A 16 18.47 0.44 -11.73
C TYR A 16 18.34 -1.07 -11.93
N TYR A 17 19.46 -1.81 -12.00
CA TYR A 17 19.40 -3.26 -12.21
C TYR A 17 18.75 -3.98 -11.03
N ASN A 18 19.00 -3.53 -9.79
CA ASN A 18 18.37 -4.09 -8.61
C ASN A 18 16.85 -3.89 -8.62
N TYR A 19 16.35 -2.74 -9.07
CA TYR A 19 14.92 -2.50 -9.20
C TYR A 19 14.26 -3.53 -10.14
N PHE A 20 14.93 -3.88 -11.23
CA PHE A 20 14.46 -4.89 -12.17
C PHE A 20 14.83 -6.33 -11.79
N SER A 21 15.53 -6.56 -10.68
CA SER A 21 15.80 -7.91 -10.19
C SER A 21 14.49 -8.64 -9.84
N ILE A 22 14.50 -9.96 -9.99
CA ILE A 22 13.35 -10.83 -9.71
C ILE A 22 12.89 -10.63 -8.26
N SER A 23 13.83 -10.59 -7.31
CA SER A 23 13.53 -10.39 -5.89
C SER A 23 12.87 -9.04 -5.60
N SER A 24 13.33 -7.95 -6.21
CA SER A 24 12.72 -6.63 -6.04
C SER A 24 11.32 -6.55 -6.68
N GLN A 25 11.12 -7.20 -7.82
CA GLN A 25 9.81 -7.30 -8.45
C GLN A 25 8.82 -8.10 -7.58
N GLU A 26 9.24 -9.24 -7.06
CA GLU A 26 8.43 -10.08 -6.18
C GLU A 26 8.07 -9.37 -4.89
N GLN A 27 9.03 -8.70 -4.25
CA GLN A 27 8.79 -7.95 -3.02
C GLN A 27 7.76 -6.82 -3.24
N ARG A 28 7.84 -6.12 -4.37
CA ARG A 28 6.84 -5.10 -4.75
C ARG A 28 5.47 -5.73 -5.00
N LYS A 29 5.42 -6.88 -5.68
CA LYS A 29 4.17 -7.61 -5.92
C LYS A 29 3.52 -8.06 -4.61
N GLN A 30 4.29 -8.62 -3.68
CA GLN A 30 3.79 -9.01 -2.36
C GLN A 30 3.25 -7.81 -1.59
N LYS A 31 3.97 -6.69 -1.61
CA LYS A 31 3.52 -5.45 -0.96
C LYS A 31 2.22 -4.93 -1.57
N ASN A 32 2.12 -4.91 -2.90
CA ASN A 32 0.89 -4.50 -3.59
C ASN A 32 -0.29 -5.41 -3.23
N ASN A 33 -0.10 -6.72 -3.18
CA ASN A 33 -1.14 -7.67 -2.79
C ASN A 33 -1.61 -7.42 -1.34
N GLN A 34 -0.68 -7.15 -0.42
CA GLN A 34 -1.02 -6.79 0.95
C GLN A 34 -1.82 -5.47 1.01
N ASP A 35 -1.45 -4.48 0.21
CA ASP A 35 -2.15 -3.20 0.12
C ASP A 35 -3.56 -3.36 -0.47
N GLU A 36 -3.75 -4.25 -1.44
CA GLU A 36 -5.09 -4.61 -1.97
C GLU A 36 -5.98 -5.22 -0.89
N ILE A 37 -5.48 -6.19 -0.12
CA ILE A 37 -6.22 -6.81 0.98
C ILE A 37 -6.62 -5.75 2.02
N VAL A 38 -5.69 -4.86 2.38
CA VAL A 38 -5.95 -3.75 3.32
C VAL A 38 -7.04 -2.82 2.77
N LYS A 39 -6.95 -2.46 1.49
CA LYS A 39 -7.94 -1.62 0.80
C LYS A 39 -9.33 -2.25 0.85
N GLU A 40 -9.44 -3.55 0.57
CA GLU A 40 -10.72 -4.27 0.63
C GLU A 40 -11.34 -4.25 2.04
N ILE A 41 -10.53 -4.49 3.08
CA ILE A 41 -11.00 -4.47 4.47
C ILE A 41 -11.50 -3.05 4.84
N ILE A 42 -10.77 -2.01 4.44
CA ILE A 42 -11.17 -0.62 4.68
C ILE A 42 -12.46 -0.29 3.93
N LEU A 43 -12.62 -0.76 2.69
CA LEU A 43 -13.84 -0.57 1.90
C LEU A 43 -15.05 -1.28 2.54
N LYS A 44 -14.86 -2.50 3.05
CA LYS A 44 -15.89 -3.21 3.82
C LYS A 44 -16.29 -2.42 5.07
N ALA A 45 -15.32 -1.90 5.82
CA ALA A 45 -15.59 -1.06 7.00
C ALA A 45 -16.25 0.29 6.64
N LEU A 46 -15.91 0.90 5.50
CA LEU A 46 -16.55 2.11 4.98
C LEU A 46 -18.02 1.87 4.64
N ARG A 47 -18.31 0.80 3.89
CA ARG A 47 -19.67 0.43 3.45
C ARG A 47 -20.53 -0.17 4.56
N PHE A 48 -19.93 -0.61 5.66
CA PHE A 48 -20.65 -1.18 6.80
C PHE A 48 -21.80 -0.25 7.28
N ARG A 49 -23.05 -0.72 7.27
CA ARG A 49 -24.24 0.08 7.64
C ARG A 49 -24.51 1.33 6.77
N ASN A 50 -23.98 1.40 5.54
CA ASN A 50 -24.35 2.38 4.50
C ASN A 50 -24.44 3.86 4.94
N ARG A 51 -23.53 4.31 5.81
CA ARG A 51 -23.44 5.70 6.27
C ARG A 51 -22.08 6.30 5.97
N LYS A 52 -22.02 7.62 5.77
CA LYS A 52 -20.76 8.35 5.61
C LYS A 52 -19.95 8.23 6.90
N LYS A 53 -18.70 7.77 6.80
CA LYS A 53 -17.77 7.66 7.94
C LYS A 53 -16.49 8.43 7.69
N GLY A 54 -16.04 9.19 8.68
CA GLY A 54 -14.68 9.74 8.69
C GLY A 54 -13.63 8.70 9.10
N ALA A 55 -12.34 9.00 8.89
CA ALA A 55 -11.24 8.07 9.17
C ALA A 55 -11.23 7.50 10.61
N ARG A 56 -11.54 8.31 11.62
CA ARG A 56 -11.65 7.85 13.02
C ARG A 56 -12.81 6.86 13.21
N GLN A 57 -13.95 7.09 12.56
CA GLN A 57 -15.11 6.21 12.64
C GLN A 57 -14.86 4.87 11.91
N ILE A 58 -14.12 4.91 10.79
CA ILE A 58 -13.66 3.68 10.11
C ILE A 58 -12.75 2.88 11.04
N LYS A 59 -11.80 3.52 11.71
CA LYS A 59 -10.94 2.87 12.72
C LYS A 59 -11.78 2.20 13.81
N MET A 60 -12.78 2.88 14.37
CA MET A 60 -13.68 2.28 15.37
C MET A 60 -14.43 1.07 14.83
N THR A 61 -14.88 1.13 13.57
CA THR A 61 -15.60 0.01 12.91
C THR A 61 -14.67 -1.18 12.69
N LEU A 62 -13.43 -0.93 12.26
CA LEU A 62 -12.41 -1.96 12.06
C LEU A 62 -12.07 -2.68 13.35
N VAL A 63 -11.88 -1.94 14.45
CA VAL A 63 -11.57 -2.52 15.77
C VAL A 63 -12.77 -3.32 16.30
N GLY A 64 -13.98 -2.77 16.22
CA GLY A 64 -15.16 -3.41 16.82
C GLY A 64 -15.72 -4.60 16.03
N HIS A 65 -15.74 -4.52 14.69
CA HIS A 65 -16.40 -5.55 13.86
C HIS A 65 -15.42 -6.44 13.08
N PHE A 66 -14.25 -5.92 12.74
CA PHE A 66 -13.26 -6.67 11.96
C PHE A 66 -12.07 -7.13 12.81
N GLN A 67 -12.01 -6.74 14.10
CA GLN A 67 -10.90 -7.02 15.02
C GLN A 67 -9.52 -6.60 14.48
N VAL A 68 -9.48 -5.63 13.56
CA VAL A 68 -8.24 -5.13 12.96
C VAL A 68 -7.93 -3.73 13.48
N VAL A 69 -6.68 -3.54 13.94
CA VAL A 69 -6.18 -2.24 14.39
C VAL A 69 -5.31 -1.60 13.31
N TYR A 70 -5.85 -0.62 12.58
CA TYR A 70 -5.08 0.19 11.64
C TYR A 70 -4.81 1.61 12.14
N ASN A 71 -3.64 2.13 11.80
CA ASN A 71 -3.28 3.53 12.01
C ASN A 71 -4.04 4.44 11.04
N LEU A 72 -4.31 5.68 11.46
CA LEU A 72 -5.02 6.66 10.62
C LEU A 72 -4.30 6.95 9.30
N LYS A 73 -2.96 6.88 9.25
CA LYS A 73 -2.17 7.01 8.01
C LYS A 73 -2.41 5.87 7.01
N ARG A 74 -2.84 4.70 7.49
CA ARG A 74 -3.13 3.51 6.66
C ARG A 74 -4.59 3.48 6.20
N ILE A 75 -5.46 4.24 6.88
CA ILE A 75 -6.88 4.37 6.56
C ILE A 75 -7.14 5.54 5.59
N ARG A 76 -6.32 6.59 5.68
CA ARG A 76 -6.34 7.75 4.77
C ARG A 76 -5.80 7.41 3.39
#